data_AF-H9F4A5-F1
#
_entry.id   AF-H9F4A5-F1
#
_cell.length_a   1.000
_cell.length_b   1.000
_cell.length_c   1.000
_cell.angle_alpha   90.00
_cell.angle_beta   90.00
_cell.angle_gamma   90.00
#
_symmetry.space_group_name_H-M   'P 1'
#
loop_
_entity.id
_entity.type
_entity.pdbx_description
1 polymer ?
#
loop_
_entity_poly.entity_id
_entity_poly.type
_entity_poly.pdbx_seq_one_letter_code
_entity_poly.pdbx_strand_id
1 'polypeptide(L)'
;TGVCPKLQADQNCTQECVSDSECADNLKCCSAGCATFCSLPNDKEGSCPRVNRNFPQLGLCRDQCQVDSQCPGRMKCCHNGCGKVSCVTPNF
;
A
#
# COMPACT_ATOMS: atom_id res chain seq x y z
N THR A 1 -7.43 7.93 4.26
CA THR A 1 -7.55 7.59 2.82
C THR A 1 -6.73 6.33 2.56
N GLY A 2 -7.11 5.49 1.60
CA GLY A 2 -6.34 4.30 1.26
C GLY A 2 -7.15 3.36 0.38
N VAL A 3 -6.48 2.56 -0.44
CA VAL A 3 -7.12 1.60 -1.37
C VAL A 3 -7.03 0.19 -0.79
N CYS A 4 -8.14 -0.55 -0.83
CA CYS A 4 -8.16 -1.95 -0.42
C CYS A 4 -7.25 -2.82 -1.31
N PRO A 5 -6.59 -3.83 -0.74
CA PRO A 5 -5.86 -4.80 -1.53
C PRO A 5 -6.79 -5.59 -2.45
N LYS A 6 -6.22 -6.23 -3.48
CA LYS A 6 -6.96 -7.22 -4.26
C LYS A 6 -7.17 -8.46 -3.40
N LEU A 7 -8.40 -8.67 -2.96
CA LEU A 7 -8.81 -9.80 -2.15
C LEU A 7 -9.48 -10.86 -3.03
N GLN A 8 -9.26 -12.14 -2.73
CA GLN A 8 -10.02 -13.21 -3.36
C GLN A 8 -11.43 -13.24 -2.80
N ALA A 9 -12.42 -13.42 -3.67
CA ALA A 9 -13.81 -13.48 -3.25
C ALA A 9 -14.02 -14.63 -2.25
N ASP A 10 -14.48 -14.27 -1.05
CA ASP A 10 -14.85 -15.26 -0.04
C ASP A 10 -16.31 -15.68 -0.29
N GLN A 11 -16.55 -16.98 -0.32
CA GLN A 11 -17.86 -17.58 -0.55
C GLN A 11 -18.72 -17.67 0.71
N ASN A 12 -18.14 -17.48 1.90
CA ASN A 12 -18.86 -17.52 3.17
C ASN A 12 -19.65 -16.24 3.46
N CYS A 13 -19.50 -15.19 2.64
CA CYS A 13 -20.20 -13.90 2.77
C CYS A 13 -20.17 -13.31 4.19
N THR A 14 -19.08 -13.54 4.94
CA THR A 14 -18.95 -13.04 6.31
C THR A 14 -18.82 -11.52 6.31
N GLN A 15 -19.57 -10.83 7.17
CA GLN A 15 -19.50 -9.38 7.32
C GLN A 15 -18.92 -9.03 8.69
N GLU A 16 -17.63 -8.72 8.74
CA GLU A 16 -16.92 -8.30 9.95
C GLU A 16 -17.03 -6.79 10.18
N CYS A 17 -17.16 -6.00 9.10
CA CYS A 17 -17.26 -4.55 9.14
C CYS A 17 -18.22 -4.04 8.07
N VAL A 18 -18.81 -2.86 8.28
CA VAL A 18 -19.59 -2.13 7.26
C VAL A 18 -18.82 -0.89 6.78
N SER A 19 -17.98 -0.32 7.65
CA SER A 19 -17.26 0.92 7.41
C SER A 19 -15.82 0.85 7.95
N ASP A 20 -14.93 1.69 7.41
CA ASP A 20 -13.54 1.79 7.88
C ASP A 20 -13.46 2.12 9.38
N SER A 21 -14.44 2.83 9.94
CA SER A 21 -14.48 3.22 11.36
C SER A 21 -14.67 2.05 12.33
N GLU A 22 -15.11 0.90 11.85
CA GLU A 22 -15.23 -0.32 12.66
C GLU A 22 -13.90 -1.09 12.73
N CYS A 23 -12.94 -0.75 11.88
CA CYS A 23 -11.64 -1.39 11.84
C CYS A 23 -10.63 -0.68 12.74
N ALA A 24 -9.78 -1.45 13.40
CA ALA A 24 -8.75 -0.91 14.29
C ALA A 24 -7.66 -0.15 13.51
N ASP A 25 -7.08 0.86 14.16
CA ASP A 25 -5.95 1.65 13.66
C ASP A 25 -6.21 2.27 12.26
N ASN A 26 -5.39 1.89 11.30
CA ASN A 26 -5.40 2.36 9.91
C ASN A 26 -5.85 1.25 8.95
N LEU A 27 -6.62 0.27 9.44
CA LEU A 27 -7.25 -0.75 8.63
C LEU A 27 -8.44 -0.17 7.86
N LYS A 28 -8.78 -0.81 6.75
CA LYS A 28 -9.93 -0.47 5.93
C LYS A 28 -10.91 -1.62 5.89
N CYS A 29 -12.19 -1.29 5.85
CA CYS A 29 -13.22 -2.27 5.61
C CYS A 29 -13.25 -2.59 4.12
N CYS A 30 -12.72 -3.76 3.78
CA CYS A 30 -12.52 -4.17 2.39
C CYS A 30 -13.49 -5.28 2.02
N SER A 31 -14.05 -5.18 0.81
CA SER A 31 -14.95 -6.18 0.27
C SER A 31 -14.20 -7.22 -0.57
N ALA A 32 -14.59 -8.48 -0.38
CA ALA A 32 -14.07 -9.61 -1.13
C ALA A 32 -15.24 -10.47 -1.61
N GLY A 33 -15.87 -10.05 -2.71
CA GLY A 33 -17.14 -10.61 -3.14
C GLY A 33 -18.29 -10.11 -2.27
N CYS A 34 -18.99 -11.02 -1.59
CA CYS A 34 -20.06 -10.69 -0.65
C CYS A 34 -19.56 -10.48 0.80
N ALA A 35 -18.31 -10.87 1.09
CA ALA A 35 -17.72 -10.72 2.41
C ALA A 35 -17.10 -9.32 2.60
N THR A 36 -17.06 -8.85 3.83
CA THR A 36 -16.36 -7.64 4.26
C THR A 36 -15.49 -7.94 5.48
N PHE A 37 -14.23 -7.50 5.44
CA PHE A 37 -13.29 -7.69 6.55
C PHE A 37 -12.27 -6.56 6.65
N CYS A 38 -11.72 -6.40 7.85
CA CYS A 38 -10.73 -5.37 8.12
C CYS A 38 -9.36 -5.79 7.57
N SER A 39 -8.89 -5.07 6.56
CA SER A 39 -7.60 -5.35 5.92
C SER A 39 -6.70 -4.13 5.91
N LEU A 40 -5.39 -4.37 5.96
CA LEU A 40 -4.41 -3.31 5.72
C LEU A 40 -4.60 -2.75 4.31
N PRO A 41 -4.71 -1.42 4.15
CA PRO A 41 -4.74 -0.81 2.83
C PRO A 41 -3.42 -1.03 2.10
N ASN A 42 -3.49 -1.04 0.76
CA ASN A 42 -2.30 -1.04 -0.08
C ASN A 42 -1.51 0.27 0.05
N ASP A 43 -2.18 1.37 0.37
CA ASP A 43 -1.59 2.68 0.55
C ASP A 43 -1.41 2.99 2.03
N LYS A 44 -0.22 3.47 2.40
CA LYS A 44 0.06 4.01 3.73
C LYS A 44 -0.03 5.54 3.75
N GLU A 45 -0.21 6.08 4.94
CA GLU A 45 -0.24 7.53 5.16
C GLU A 45 1.05 8.22 4.73
N GLY A 46 0.91 9.49 4.34
CA GLY A 46 1.98 10.31 3.78
C GLY A 46 2.13 10.17 2.26
N SER A 47 3.02 10.99 1.70
CA SER A 47 3.27 11.14 0.26
C SER A 47 4.68 10.71 -0.11
N CYS A 48 4.85 10.24 -1.34
CA CYS A 48 6.17 9.89 -1.84
C CYS A 48 7.08 11.12 -1.93
N PRO A 49 8.33 11.05 -1.45
CA PRO A 49 9.29 12.13 -1.58
C PRO A 49 9.60 12.40 -3.05
N ARG A 50 9.85 13.68 -3.38
CA ARG A 50 10.25 14.08 -4.73
C ARG A 50 11.67 13.56 -4.99
N VAL A 51 11.78 12.58 -5.87
CA VAL A 51 13.07 12.06 -6.33
C VAL A 51 13.58 12.85 -7.52
N ASN A 52 14.84 13.26 -7.43
CA ASN A 52 15.55 13.93 -8.52
C ASN A 52 16.06 12.86 -9.50
N ARG A 53 15.69 12.96 -10.79
CA ARG A 53 16.03 11.97 -11.83
C ARG A 53 17.46 12.10 -12.37
N ASN A 54 18.27 12.98 -11.77
CA ASN A 54 19.61 13.32 -12.24
C ASN A 54 20.72 12.39 -11.70
N PHE A 55 20.38 11.20 -11.19
CA PHE A 55 21.38 10.26 -10.71
C PHE A 55 21.96 9.44 -11.87
N PRO A 56 23.29 9.32 -12.00
CA PRO A 56 23.90 8.39 -12.94
C PRO A 56 23.47 6.97 -12.57
N GLN A 57 22.95 6.22 -13.54
CA GLN A 57 22.47 4.85 -13.34
C GLN A 57 23.64 3.88 -13.16
N LEU A 58 24.30 3.93 -12.02
CA LEU A 58 25.32 2.96 -11.61
C LEU A 58 24.64 1.86 -10.80
N GLY A 59 24.28 0.75 -11.46
CA GLY A 59 23.79 -0.47 -10.80
C GLY A 59 22.52 -1.09 -11.41
N LEU A 60 22.10 -2.23 -10.86
CA LEU A 60 20.87 -2.93 -11.25
C LEU A 60 19.64 -2.17 -10.75
N CYS A 61 18.99 -1.47 -11.67
CA CYS A 61 17.74 -0.78 -11.44
C CYS A 61 16.57 -1.77 -11.48
N ARG A 62 16.10 -2.23 -10.32
CA ARG A 62 15.01 -3.21 -10.20
C ARG A 62 13.94 -2.72 -9.23
N ASP A 63 12.71 -3.17 -9.48
CA ASP A 63 11.57 -2.92 -8.60
C ASP A 63 11.73 -3.77 -7.34
N GLN A 64 11.66 -3.12 -6.16
CA GLN A 64 11.81 -3.77 -4.85
C GLN A 64 10.46 -3.97 -4.14
N CYS A 65 9.44 -3.27 -4.58
CA CYS A 65 8.08 -3.31 -4.04
C CYS A 65 7.09 -3.08 -5.18
N GLN A 66 5.79 -3.21 -4.92
CA GLN A 66 4.70 -2.89 -5.84
C GLN A 66 3.61 -2.05 -5.15
N VAL A 67 3.47 -2.20 -3.83
CA VAL A 67 2.48 -1.52 -2.99
C VAL A 67 3.10 -1.15 -1.65
N ASP A 68 2.57 -0.14 -0.95
CA ASP A 68 3.16 0.33 0.31
C ASP A 68 3.14 -0.75 1.39
N SER A 69 2.15 -1.64 1.38
CA SER A 69 2.03 -2.75 2.33
C SER A 69 3.19 -3.75 2.28
N GLN A 70 3.92 -3.83 1.16
CA GLN A 70 5.14 -4.64 1.05
C GLN A 70 6.35 -4.00 1.75
N CYS A 71 6.28 -2.72 2.05
CA CYS A 71 7.35 -2.01 2.71
C CYS A 71 7.24 -2.12 4.24
N PRO A 72 8.34 -2.14 4.98
CA PRO A 72 8.30 -2.27 6.44
C PRO A 72 7.78 -0.98 7.11
N GLY A 73 7.08 -1.13 8.24
CA GLY A 73 6.61 -0.01 9.05
C GLY A 73 5.75 0.98 8.27
N ARG A 74 6.13 2.26 8.31
CA ARG A 74 5.40 3.37 7.65
C ARG A 74 5.91 3.67 6.23
N MET A 75 6.87 2.89 5.72
CA MET A 75 7.49 3.17 4.42
C MET A 75 6.52 2.93 3.27
N LYS A 76 6.59 3.78 2.24
CA LYS A 76 5.78 3.71 1.02
C LYS A 76 6.60 3.18 -0.15
N CYS A 77 5.95 2.49 -1.08
CA CYS A 77 6.52 2.03 -2.32
C CYS A 77 6.47 3.15 -3.37
N CYS A 78 7.59 3.83 -3.58
CA CYS A 78 7.65 5.03 -4.40
C CYS A 78 8.64 4.88 -5.54
N HIS A 79 8.40 5.60 -6.63
CA HIS A 79 9.39 5.72 -7.70
C HIS A 79 10.68 6.36 -7.18
N ASN A 80 11.80 5.78 -7.57
CA ASN A 80 13.14 6.28 -7.30
C ASN A 80 13.70 7.03 -8.52
N GLY A 81 14.87 7.66 -8.35
CA GLY A 81 15.54 8.45 -9.40
C GLY A 81 15.93 7.65 -10.65
N CYS A 82 15.85 6.32 -10.60
CA CYS A 82 16.15 5.42 -11.70
C CYS A 82 14.88 4.92 -12.45
N GLY A 83 13.69 5.37 -12.03
CA GLY A 83 12.42 5.01 -12.67
C GLY A 83 11.83 3.67 -12.21
N LYS A 84 12.44 3.02 -11.22
CA LYS A 84 11.93 1.81 -10.55
C LYS A 84 11.32 2.17 -9.21
N VAL A 85 10.65 1.23 -8.56
CA VAL A 85 10.04 1.48 -7.24
C VAL A 85 10.83 0.85 -6.09
N SER A 86 10.91 1.57 -4.98
CA SER A 86 11.58 1.12 -3.75
C SER A 86 10.86 1.65 -2.52
N CYS A 87 11.04 0.95 -1.40
CA CYS A 87 10.51 1.39 -0.11
C CYS A 87 11.26 2.63 0.38
N VAL A 88 10.54 3.73 0.60
CA VAL A 88 11.10 4.99 1.09
C VAL A 88 10.29 5.55 2.24
N THR A 89 10.93 6.37 3.07
CA THR A 89 10.24 7.11 4.13
C THR A 89 9.29 8.14 3.50
N PRO A 90 7.99 8.13 3.87
CA PRO A 90 7.03 9.10 3.35
C PRO A 90 7.20 10.49 3.96
N ASN A 91 6.69 11.50 3.26
CA ASN A 91 6.47 12.84 3.78
C ASN A 91 5.06 12.92 4.38
N PHE A 92 4.93 13.42 5.61
CA PHE A 92 3.63 13.61 6.29
C PHE A 92 3.19 15.06 6.21
#